data_AF-A0A7Y2NQ98-F1
#
_entry.id   AF-A0A7Y2NQ98-F1
#
_cell.length_a   1.000
_cell.length_b   1.000
_cell.length_c   1.000
_cell.angle_alpha   90.00
_cell.angle_beta   90.00
_cell.angle_gamma   90.00
#
_symmetry.space_group_name_H-M   'P 1'
#
loop_
_entity.id
_entity.type
_entity.pdbx_description
1 polymer ?
#
loop_
_entity_poly.entity_id
_entity_poly.type
_entity_poly.pdbx_seq_one_letter_code
_entity_poly.pdbx_strand_id
1 'polypeptide(L)'
;MNYKDVFKFSNVEKGNNEYSLKDYDYVIDKYSNKNFKFEEDFYLRVFLKKLLFDTDIVELEDFLEFQFNSSNSPIIYLKLLDRKIVPKTKEIIKKAQFSPAEVGYFNETKLIDGFIETEGVIKKWEYDYAFFLHSVYVRNLKEDLEKRIEIVEEFIKKFGSGMINENLLTWKGKPSHLAYFISQFIEEGYIEAPKKDNGDINLQSLSNMLFNSFNFPMRPSAETFIKYGNIDNQNKYYKLNKRFNDNGFHIPNRKIME
;
A
#
# COMPACT_ATOMS: atom_id res chain seq x y z
N MET A 1 -13.06 -11.28 1.96
CA MET A 1 -12.28 -10.03 2.08
C MET A 1 -11.53 -9.86 0.77
N ASN A 2 -11.63 -8.72 0.10
CA ASN A 2 -10.94 -8.50 -1.16
C ASN A 2 -9.51 -7.99 -0.89
N TYR A 3 -8.49 -8.79 -1.20
CA TYR A 3 -7.10 -8.39 -1.00
C TYR A 3 -6.66 -7.26 -1.93
N LYS A 4 -7.39 -7.04 -3.05
CA LYS A 4 -7.15 -5.91 -3.97
C LYS A 4 -7.43 -4.55 -3.35
N ASP A 5 -8.23 -4.51 -2.29
CA ASP A 5 -8.49 -3.26 -1.56
C ASP A 5 -7.38 -2.93 -0.56
N VAL A 6 -6.49 -3.89 -0.29
CA VAL A 6 -5.46 -3.77 0.74
C VAL A 6 -4.06 -3.64 0.15
N PHE A 7 -3.76 -4.35 -0.94
CA PHE A 7 -2.49 -4.26 -1.64
C PHE A 7 -2.61 -3.48 -2.95
N LYS A 8 -1.51 -2.87 -3.38
CA LYS A 8 -1.44 -2.12 -4.63
C LYS A 8 -1.13 -3.06 -5.79
N PHE A 9 -2.11 -3.21 -6.67
CA PHE A 9 -1.99 -3.88 -7.96
C PHE A 9 -1.94 -2.85 -9.10
N SER A 10 -1.22 -3.19 -10.17
CA SER A 10 -1.16 -2.42 -11.42
C SER A 10 -1.32 -3.34 -12.62
N ASN A 11 -2.02 -2.83 -13.63
CA ASN A 11 -2.08 -3.49 -14.93
C ASN A 11 -0.77 -3.22 -15.67
N VAL A 12 -0.13 -4.28 -16.19
CA VAL A 12 1.26 -4.27 -16.69
C VAL A 12 1.50 -3.24 -17.81
N GLU A 13 0.44 -2.82 -18.49
CA GLU A 13 0.51 -1.89 -19.62
C GLU A 13 0.63 -0.40 -19.24
N LYS A 14 0.45 -0.01 -17.97
CA LYS A 14 0.42 1.42 -17.57
C LYS A 14 1.29 1.70 -16.35
N GLY A 15 2.60 1.84 -16.60
CA GLY A 15 3.56 2.48 -15.68
C GLY A 15 4.18 1.54 -14.65
N ASN A 16 5.48 1.29 -14.81
CA ASN A 16 6.30 0.43 -13.97
C ASN A 16 6.64 1.13 -12.64
N ASN A 17 5.88 0.86 -11.60
CA ASN A 17 6.47 0.87 -10.26
C ASN A 17 6.74 -0.60 -9.90
N GLU A 18 8.01 -0.97 -9.75
CA GLU A 18 8.46 -2.35 -9.52
C GLU A 18 7.92 -2.99 -8.22
N TYR A 19 7.47 -2.14 -7.29
CA TYR A 19 6.81 -2.54 -6.05
C TYR A 19 5.31 -2.77 -6.20
N SER A 20 4.72 -2.46 -7.36
CA SER A 20 3.32 -2.80 -7.65
C SER A 20 3.18 -4.29 -7.97
N LEU A 21 2.10 -4.89 -7.47
CA LEU A 21 1.77 -6.28 -7.77
C LEU A 21 1.09 -6.36 -9.14
N LYS A 22 1.34 -7.45 -9.88
CA LYS A 22 0.66 -7.68 -11.15
C LYS A 22 -0.82 -7.99 -10.91
N ASP A 23 -1.69 -7.21 -11.55
CA ASP A 23 -3.12 -7.50 -11.61
C ASP A 23 -3.38 -8.61 -12.64
N TYR A 24 -4.16 -9.62 -12.26
CA TYR A 24 -4.48 -10.78 -13.09
C TYR A 24 -5.96 -10.87 -13.45
N ASP A 25 -6.77 -9.86 -13.14
CA ASP A 25 -8.20 -9.85 -13.52
C ASP A 25 -8.41 -9.98 -15.03
N TYR A 26 -7.44 -9.56 -15.85
CA TYR A 26 -7.46 -9.77 -17.31
C TYR A 26 -7.65 -11.24 -17.71
N VAL A 27 -7.21 -12.18 -16.86
CA VAL A 27 -7.40 -13.62 -17.09
C VAL A 27 -8.87 -13.98 -16.93
N ILE A 28 -9.55 -13.48 -15.89
CA ILE A 28 -10.99 -13.71 -15.70
C ILE A 28 -11.77 -13.06 -16.83
N ASP A 29 -11.47 -11.80 -17.16
CA ASP A 29 -12.18 -11.06 -18.21
C ASP A 29 -12.14 -11.77 -19.56
N LYS A 30 -10.96 -12.32 -19.91
CA LYS A 30 -10.75 -13.10 -21.14
C LYS A 30 -11.63 -14.35 -21.22
N TYR A 31 -11.96 -14.96 -20.08
CA TYR A 31 -12.81 -16.16 -19.99
C TYR A 31 -14.13 -15.87 -19.27
N SER A 32 -14.61 -14.63 -19.32
CA SER A 32 -15.81 -14.17 -18.62
C SER A 32 -17.07 -14.95 -18.98
N ASN A 33 -17.12 -15.54 -20.18
CA ASN A 33 -18.18 -16.44 -20.63
C ASN A 33 -18.18 -17.83 -19.95
N LYS A 34 -17.14 -18.18 -19.18
CA LYS A 34 -16.97 -19.51 -18.57
C LYS A 34 -17.22 -19.55 -17.05
N ASN A 35 -17.70 -18.44 -16.43
CA ASN A 35 -17.98 -18.35 -14.99
C ASN A 35 -16.82 -18.78 -14.08
N PHE A 36 -15.58 -18.48 -14.49
CA PHE A 36 -14.39 -18.81 -13.71
C PHE A 36 -14.17 -17.81 -12.57
N LYS A 37 -13.46 -18.25 -11.54
CA LYS A 37 -12.99 -17.41 -10.43
C LYS A 37 -11.59 -17.79 -9.98
N PHE A 38 -10.86 -16.84 -9.41
CA PHE A 38 -9.64 -17.16 -8.66
C PHE A 38 -9.99 -17.81 -7.31
N GLU A 39 -9.02 -18.51 -6.72
CA GLU A 39 -9.08 -18.90 -5.30
C GLU A 39 -9.18 -17.67 -4.40
N GLU A 40 -9.88 -17.79 -3.26
CA GLU A 40 -10.16 -16.64 -2.39
C GLU A 40 -8.90 -15.93 -1.90
N ASP A 41 -7.80 -16.65 -1.69
CA ASP A 41 -6.52 -16.12 -1.23
C ASP A 41 -5.50 -15.92 -2.36
N PHE A 42 -5.90 -16.05 -3.63
CA PHE A 42 -4.98 -15.90 -4.77
C PHE A 42 -4.13 -14.62 -4.69
N TYR A 43 -4.77 -13.47 -4.49
CA TYR A 43 -4.08 -12.19 -4.40
C TYR A 43 -3.22 -12.03 -3.13
N LEU A 44 -3.52 -12.76 -2.06
CA LEU A 44 -2.63 -12.87 -0.89
C LEU A 44 -1.38 -13.66 -1.25
N ARG A 45 -1.51 -14.73 -2.04
CA ARG A 45 -0.37 -15.53 -2.50
C ARG A 45 0.49 -14.78 -3.52
N VAL A 46 -0.09 -13.93 -4.35
CA VAL A 46 0.66 -12.99 -5.21
C VAL A 46 1.54 -12.06 -4.37
N PHE A 47 0.97 -11.44 -3.32
CA PHE A 47 1.76 -10.61 -2.40
C PHE A 47 2.85 -11.43 -1.69
N LEU A 48 2.54 -12.62 -1.17
CA LEU A 48 3.52 -13.50 -0.54
C LEU A 48 4.66 -13.87 -1.48
N LYS A 49 4.38 -14.23 -2.73
CA LYS A 49 5.43 -14.55 -3.70
C LYS A 49 6.37 -13.36 -3.90
N LYS A 50 5.80 -12.16 -4.10
CA LYS A 50 6.58 -10.94 -4.27
C LYS A 50 7.46 -10.66 -3.04
N LEU A 51 6.86 -10.72 -1.84
CA LEU A 51 7.53 -10.46 -0.57
C LEU A 51 8.65 -11.47 -0.27
N LEU A 52 8.41 -12.76 -0.50
CA LEU A 52 9.29 -13.84 -0.04
C LEU A 52 10.38 -14.20 -1.05
N PHE A 53 10.14 -14.01 -2.36
CA PHE A 53 11.02 -14.58 -3.39
C PHE A 53 11.48 -13.59 -4.45
N ASP A 54 10.70 -12.55 -4.73
CA ASP A 54 10.94 -11.69 -5.89
C ASP A 54 11.41 -10.27 -5.52
N THR A 55 11.38 -9.89 -4.24
CA THR A 55 11.89 -8.61 -3.74
C THR A 55 13.24 -8.84 -3.06
N ASP A 56 14.25 -8.05 -3.40
CA ASP A 56 15.53 -8.09 -2.68
C ASP A 56 15.30 -7.78 -1.20
N ILE A 57 16.05 -8.43 -0.31
CA ILE A 57 15.89 -8.20 1.14
C ILE A 57 16.24 -6.74 1.51
N VAL A 58 17.15 -6.11 0.78
CA VAL A 58 17.54 -4.70 1.00
C VAL A 58 16.40 -3.73 0.62
N GLU A 59 15.58 -4.11 -0.36
CA GLU A 59 14.44 -3.31 -0.85
C GLU A 59 13.12 -3.64 -0.12
N LEU A 60 13.17 -4.55 0.84
CA LEU A 60 11.96 -5.08 1.47
C LEU A 60 11.19 -4.00 2.25
N GLU A 61 11.90 -3.10 2.93
CA GLU A 61 11.28 -1.98 3.65
C GLU A 61 10.57 -1.03 2.67
N ASP A 62 11.23 -0.67 1.57
CA ASP A 62 10.67 0.20 0.54
C ASP A 62 9.42 -0.42 -0.10
N PHE A 63 9.44 -1.72 -0.38
CA PHE A 63 8.27 -2.46 -0.85
C PHE A 63 7.11 -2.40 0.16
N LEU A 64 7.38 -2.62 1.45
CA LEU A 64 6.36 -2.59 2.50
C LEU A 64 5.80 -1.17 2.70
N GLU A 65 6.64 -0.14 2.67
CA GLU A 65 6.23 1.27 2.76
C GLU A 65 5.39 1.68 1.55
N PHE A 66 5.80 1.28 0.34
CA PHE A 66 5.03 1.53 -0.88
C PHE A 66 3.63 0.93 -0.78
N GLN A 67 3.52 -0.34 -0.37
CA GLN A 67 2.25 -1.05 -0.23
C GLN A 67 1.37 -0.44 0.86
N PHE A 68 1.96 -0.06 2.00
CA PHE A 68 1.26 0.62 3.09
C PHE A 68 0.70 1.99 2.67
N ASN A 69 1.52 2.82 2.03
CA ASN A 69 1.15 4.17 1.58
C ASN A 69 0.14 4.14 0.42
N SER A 70 0.14 3.06 -0.36
CA SER A 70 -0.78 2.87 -1.49
C SER A 70 -2.07 2.13 -1.09
N SER A 71 -2.16 1.62 0.14
CA SER A 71 -3.33 0.89 0.62
C SER A 71 -4.51 1.80 0.89
N ASN A 72 -5.71 1.40 0.47
CA ASN A 72 -6.94 2.10 0.86
C ASN A 72 -7.24 1.97 2.37
N SER A 73 -6.65 0.96 3.03
CA SER A 73 -6.80 0.74 4.46
C SER A 73 -5.49 0.29 5.12
N PRO A 74 -4.61 1.24 5.48
CA PRO A 74 -3.32 0.93 6.08
C PRO A 74 -3.43 0.11 7.39
N ILE A 75 -4.49 0.32 8.18
CA ILE A 75 -4.75 -0.48 9.40
C ILE A 75 -5.05 -1.94 9.06
N ILE A 76 -5.85 -2.20 8.02
CA ILE A 76 -6.14 -3.57 7.58
C ILE A 76 -4.88 -4.20 7.00
N TYR A 77 -4.07 -3.44 6.24
CA TYR A 77 -2.77 -3.91 5.74
C TYR A 77 -1.87 -4.41 6.87
N LEU A 78 -1.67 -3.61 7.92
CA LEU A 78 -0.86 -4.00 9.09
C LEU A 78 -1.43 -5.24 9.79
N LYS A 79 -2.76 -5.33 9.95
CA LYS A 79 -3.41 -6.53 10.50
C LYS A 79 -3.21 -7.76 9.62
N LEU A 80 -3.13 -7.61 8.30
CA LEU A 80 -2.84 -8.73 7.40
C LEU A 80 -1.39 -9.16 7.49
N LEU A 81 -0.46 -8.21 7.58
CA LEU A 81 0.95 -8.53 7.80
C LEU A 81 1.09 -9.37 9.09
N ASP A 82 0.54 -8.87 10.20
CA ASP A 82 0.59 -9.49 11.53
C ASP A 82 -0.12 -10.84 11.59
N ARG A 83 -1.38 -10.92 11.11
CA ARG A 83 -2.24 -12.08 11.37
C ARG A 83 -2.24 -13.13 10.26
N LYS A 84 -1.76 -12.79 9.05
CA LYS A 84 -1.76 -13.70 7.90
C LYS A 84 -0.37 -13.91 7.32
N ILE A 85 0.34 -12.84 6.99
CA ILE A 85 1.64 -12.95 6.31
C ILE A 85 2.68 -13.56 7.24
N VAL A 86 2.95 -12.96 8.39
CA VAL A 86 3.96 -13.45 9.34
C VAL A 86 3.70 -14.91 9.76
N PRO A 87 2.47 -15.30 10.20
CA PRO A 87 2.18 -16.68 10.54
C PRO A 87 2.33 -17.64 9.36
N LYS A 88 1.92 -17.23 8.15
CA LYS A 88 2.04 -18.08 6.96
C LYS A 88 3.50 -18.27 6.54
N THR A 89 4.33 -17.23 6.63
CA THR A 89 5.78 -17.35 6.37
C THR A 89 6.43 -18.29 7.38
N LYS A 90 6.10 -18.17 8.68
CA LYS A 90 6.56 -19.12 9.73
C LYS A 90 6.13 -20.55 9.43
N GLU A 91 4.91 -20.75 8.97
CA GLU A 91 4.41 -22.07 8.55
C GLU A 91 5.18 -22.61 7.34
N ILE A 92 5.43 -21.77 6.33
CA ILE A 92 6.19 -22.13 5.12
C ILE A 92 7.61 -22.59 5.50
N ILE A 93 8.30 -21.82 6.34
CA ILE A 93 9.63 -22.18 6.85
C ILE A 93 9.59 -23.53 7.57
N LYS A 94 8.63 -23.71 8.49
CA LYS A 94 8.53 -24.93 9.31
C LYS A 94 8.22 -26.19 8.49
N LYS A 95 7.42 -26.05 7.44
CA LYS A 95 6.97 -27.15 6.59
C LYS A 95 7.77 -27.28 5.29
N ALA A 96 8.85 -26.49 5.13
CA ALA A 96 9.67 -26.52 3.94
C ALA A 96 10.22 -27.92 3.73
N GLN A 97 9.89 -28.52 2.59
CA GLN A 97 10.29 -29.86 2.23
C GLN A 97 10.35 -29.95 0.71
N PHE A 98 11.15 -30.89 0.23
CA PHE A 98 11.11 -31.25 -1.17
C PHE A 98 9.71 -31.76 -1.53
N SER A 99 9.03 -31.05 -2.42
CA SER A 99 7.87 -31.57 -3.12
C SER A 99 8.28 -31.87 -4.57
N PRO A 100 8.21 -33.10 -5.07
CA PRO A 100 8.41 -33.33 -6.50
C PRO A 100 7.43 -32.45 -7.28
N ALA A 101 7.96 -31.72 -8.26
CA ALA A 101 7.19 -30.74 -9.02
C ALA A 101 6.10 -31.43 -9.87
N GLU A 102 4.97 -30.74 -10.02
CA GLU A 102 3.93 -30.98 -11.02
C GLU A 102 3.26 -32.36 -11.02
N VAL A 103 2.60 -32.72 -9.92
CA VAL A 103 1.37 -33.51 -10.08
C VAL A 103 0.33 -32.52 -10.58
N GLY A 104 0.06 -32.52 -11.88
CA GLY A 104 -0.92 -31.62 -12.52
C GLY A 104 -2.26 -31.59 -11.77
N TYR A 105 -3.05 -30.54 -11.96
CA TYR A 105 -4.33 -30.46 -11.27
C TYR A 105 -5.33 -31.48 -11.85
N PHE A 106 -6.22 -31.98 -11.01
CA PHE A 106 -7.28 -32.86 -11.46
C PHE A 106 -8.17 -32.13 -12.47
N ASN A 107 -8.38 -32.71 -13.66
CA ASN A 107 -9.13 -32.09 -14.76
C ASN A 107 -8.62 -30.70 -15.16
N GLU A 108 -7.30 -30.56 -15.31
CA GLU A 108 -6.72 -29.28 -15.73
C GLU A 108 -7.01 -28.90 -17.18
N THR A 109 -7.41 -27.64 -17.38
CA THR A 109 -7.41 -26.96 -18.68
C THR A 109 -6.36 -25.86 -18.66
N LYS A 110 -5.36 -25.95 -19.54
CA LYS A 110 -4.33 -24.89 -19.66
C LYS A 110 -4.94 -23.60 -20.22
N LEU A 111 -4.66 -22.48 -19.56
CA LEU A 111 -5.02 -21.12 -19.96
C LEU A 111 -3.77 -20.34 -20.40
N ILE A 112 -3.95 -19.05 -20.70
CA ILE A 112 -2.84 -18.15 -21.06
C ILE A 112 -1.85 -17.96 -19.90
N ASP A 113 -0.59 -17.62 -20.21
CA ASP A 113 0.46 -17.25 -19.24
C ASP A 113 0.75 -18.29 -18.15
N GLY A 114 0.50 -19.57 -18.45
CA GLY A 114 0.73 -20.67 -17.51
C GLY A 114 -0.34 -20.80 -16.41
N PHE A 115 -1.45 -20.05 -16.51
CA PHE A 115 -2.63 -20.30 -15.69
C PHE A 115 -3.29 -21.62 -16.07
N ILE A 116 -3.94 -22.23 -15.10
CA ILE A 116 -4.68 -23.48 -15.26
C ILE A 116 -6.07 -23.28 -14.69
N GLU A 117 -7.08 -23.76 -15.39
CA GLU A 117 -8.42 -23.94 -14.82
C GLU A 117 -8.60 -25.37 -14.36
N THR A 118 -9.19 -25.54 -13.19
CA THR A 118 -9.57 -26.83 -12.62
C THR A 118 -10.85 -26.60 -11.82
N GLU A 119 -11.90 -27.35 -12.14
CA GLU A 119 -13.17 -27.34 -11.40
C GLU A 119 -13.80 -25.92 -11.26
N GLY A 120 -13.69 -25.10 -12.31
CA GLY A 120 -14.19 -23.72 -12.34
C GLY A 120 -13.32 -22.71 -11.60
N VAL A 121 -12.14 -23.12 -11.13
CA VAL A 121 -11.19 -22.29 -10.39
C VAL A 121 -9.91 -22.11 -11.19
N ILE A 122 -9.48 -20.86 -11.33
CA ILE A 122 -8.20 -20.51 -11.95
C ILE A 122 -7.09 -20.57 -10.90
N LYS A 123 -6.04 -21.30 -11.22
CA LYS A 123 -4.83 -21.50 -10.42
C LYS A 123 -3.58 -21.20 -11.23
N LYS A 124 -2.48 -21.02 -10.52
CA LYS A 124 -1.15 -20.97 -11.13
C LYS A 124 -0.16 -21.56 -10.14
N TRP A 125 0.58 -22.57 -10.58
CA TRP A 125 1.48 -23.35 -9.73
C TRP A 125 2.49 -22.47 -8.98
N GLU A 126 2.99 -21.40 -9.60
CA GLU A 126 3.96 -20.48 -8.99
C GLU A 126 3.40 -19.72 -7.78
N TYR A 127 2.08 -19.64 -7.61
CA TYR A 127 1.44 -19.03 -6.44
C TYR A 127 0.94 -20.07 -5.43
N ASP A 128 1.15 -21.36 -5.66
CA ASP A 128 0.71 -22.38 -4.71
C ASP A 128 1.67 -22.53 -3.54
N TYR A 129 1.12 -22.81 -2.35
CA TYR A 129 1.95 -23.04 -1.17
C TYR A 129 2.92 -24.22 -1.36
N ALA A 130 2.54 -25.25 -2.12
CA ALA A 130 3.45 -26.35 -2.44
C ALA A 130 4.73 -25.86 -3.15
N PHE A 131 4.59 -24.90 -4.07
CA PHE A 131 5.73 -24.25 -4.70
C PHE A 131 6.54 -23.43 -3.70
N PHE A 132 5.91 -22.72 -2.77
CA PHE A 132 6.62 -21.96 -1.73
C PHE A 132 7.43 -22.89 -0.81
N LEU A 133 6.82 -23.98 -0.33
CA LEU A 133 7.49 -24.98 0.52
C LEU A 133 8.70 -25.61 -0.19
N HIS A 134 8.51 -26.00 -1.45
CA HIS A 134 9.57 -26.56 -2.27
C HIS A 134 10.69 -25.54 -2.51
N SER A 135 10.34 -24.31 -2.87
CA SER A 135 11.31 -23.24 -3.15
C SER A 135 12.18 -22.94 -1.94
N VAL A 136 11.58 -22.84 -0.75
CA VAL A 136 12.33 -22.62 0.50
C VAL A 136 13.29 -23.76 0.79
N TYR A 137 12.86 -25.01 0.59
CA TYR A 137 13.71 -26.18 0.79
C TYR A 137 14.88 -26.24 -0.20
N VAL A 138 14.60 -26.19 -1.50
CA VAL A 138 15.61 -26.39 -2.55
C VAL A 138 16.61 -25.24 -2.60
N ARG A 139 16.17 -24.00 -2.33
CA ARG A 139 17.04 -22.82 -2.33
C ARG A 139 17.65 -22.52 -0.96
N ASN A 140 17.39 -23.34 0.06
CA ASN A 140 17.86 -23.15 1.43
C ASN A 140 17.57 -21.74 2.00
N LEU A 141 16.35 -21.24 1.81
CA LEU A 141 15.99 -19.84 2.13
C LEU A 141 15.54 -19.62 3.58
N LYS A 142 15.73 -20.60 4.47
CA LYS A 142 15.17 -20.54 5.82
C LYS A 142 15.65 -19.30 6.60
N GLU A 143 16.96 -19.09 6.67
CA GLU A 143 17.55 -17.95 7.40
C GLU A 143 17.17 -16.60 6.76
N ASP A 144 17.16 -16.54 5.42
CA ASP A 144 16.70 -15.35 4.68
C ASP A 144 15.25 -15.01 5.04
N LEU A 145 14.34 -15.99 5.01
CA LEU A 145 12.94 -15.75 5.35
C LEU A 145 12.73 -15.42 6.83
N GLU A 146 13.56 -15.94 7.74
CA GLU A 146 13.57 -15.54 9.15
C GLU A 146 13.94 -14.05 9.29
N LYS A 147 14.94 -13.58 8.55
CA LYS A 147 15.29 -12.15 8.51
C LYS A 147 14.19 -11.28 7.90
N ARG A 148 13.54 -11.76 6.84
CA ARG A 148 12.38 -11.06 6.27
C ARG A 148 11.22 -10.94 7.27
N ILE A 149 10.99 -11.96 8.09
CA ILE A 149 10.00 -11.90 9.18
C ILE A 149 10.38 -10.80 10.17
N GLU A 150 11.65 -10.71 10.59
CA GLU A 150 12.11 -9.66 11.51
C GLU A 150 11.81 -8.26 10.94
N ILE A 151 12.15 -8.02 9.65
CA ILE A 151 11.86 -6.75 8.97
C ILE A 151 10.36 -6.45 8.95
N VAL A 152 9.52 -7.44 8.64
CA VAL A 152 8.05 -7.26 8.62
C VAL A 152 7.52 -6.97 10.03
N GLU A 153 8.03 -7.65 11.06
CA GLU A 153 7.63 -7.43 12.46
C GLU A 153 8.07 -6.05 12.97
N GLU A 154 9.28 -5.59 12.61
CA GLU A 154 9.76 -4.24 12.88
C GLU A 154 8.92 -3.18 12.16
N PHE A 155 8.55 -3.43 10.90
CA PHE A 155 7.64 -2.58 10.14
C PHE A 155 6.27 -2.49 10.82
N ILE A 156 5.69 -3.63 11.24
CA ILE A 156 4.44 -3.65 11.99
C ILE A 156 4.58 -2.90 13.31
N LYS A 157 5.72 -3.00 14.00
CA LYS A 157 5.95 -2.24 15.24
C LYS A 157 6.02 -0.74 14.97
N LYS A 158 6.77 -0.32 13.94
CA LYS A 158 6.94 1.07 13.48
C LYS A 158 5.61 1.73 13.14
N PHE A 159 4.68 1.01 12.50
CA PHE A 159 3.44 1.58 11.97
C PHE A 159 2.14 1.12 12.66
N GLY A 160 2.15 -0.02 13.36
CA GLY A 160 1.01 -0.66 14.01
C GLY A 160 0.85 -0.33 15.49
N SER A 161 1.90 0.15 16.14
CA SER A 161 1.74 0.86 17.40
C SER A 161 1.20 2.26 17.07
N GLY A 162 -0.09 2.48 17.30
CA GLY A 162 -0.71 3.81 17.25
C GLY A 162 -0.19 4.76 18.35
N MET A 163 1.10 4.76 18.64
CA MET A 163 1.74 5.68 19.57
C MET A 163 2.35 6.80 18.73
N ILE A 164 1.90 8.01 19.05
CA ILE A 164 2.59 9.29 18.85
C ILE A 164 4.07 9.02 18.55
N ASN A 165 4.50 9.19 17.30
CA ASN A 165 5.93 9.26 17.03
C ASN A 165 6.43 10.46 17.84
N GLU A 166 7.18 10.27 18.93
CA GLU A 166 7.59 11.34 19.83
C GLU A 166 8.41 12.43 19.12
N ASN A 167 8.98 12.10 17.95
CA ASN A 167 9.70 13.03 17.09
C ASN A 167 8.77 13.86 16.18
N LEU A 168 7.48 13.56 16.12
CA LEU A 168 6.49 14.30 15.32
C LEU A 168 5.59 15.16 16.19
N LEU A 169 5.25 16.34 15.66
CA LEU A 169 4.31 17.24 16.31
C LEU A 169 2.92 16.61 16.38
N THR A 170 2.25 16.75 17.53
CA THR A 170 0.86 16.27 17.67
C THR A 170 -0.12 17.38 17.30
N TRP A 171 -0.85 17.19 16.21
CA TRP A 171 -1.93 18.08 15.80
C TRP A 171 -3.21 17.78 16.58
N LYS A 172 -3.53 18.65 17.55
CA LYS A 172 -4.74 18.52 18.38
C LYS A 172 -6.01 19.11 17.73
N GLY A 173 -5.85 19.88 16.65
CA GLY A 173 -6.96 20.52 15.94
C GLY A 173 -7.68 19.58 14.99
N LYS A 174 -8.69 20.11 14.28
CA LYS A 174 -9.32 19.37 13.17
C LYS A 174 -8.30 19.21 12.02
N PRO A 175 -8.19 18.03 11.38
CA PRO A 175 -7.32 17.85 10.23
C PRO A 175 -7.57 18.83 9.08
N SER A 176 -8.83 19.23 8.88
CA SER A 176 -9.21 20.26 7.91
C SER A 176 -8.56 21.62 8.20
N HIS A 177 -8.32 21.95 9.48
CA HIS A 177 -7.62 23.18 9.84
C HIS A 177 -6.14 23.09 9.52
N LEU A 178 -5.49 21.94 9.79
CA LEU A 178 -4.09 21.73 9.41
C LEU A 178 -3.91 21.85 7.89
N ALA A 179 -4.78 21.17 7.13
CA ALA A 179 -4.80 21.26 5.67
C ALA A 179 -4.83 22.73 5.20
N TYR A 180 -5.75 23.51 5.77
CA TYR A 180 -5.91 24.92 5.47
C TYR A 180 -4.67 25.75 5.82
N PHE A 181 -4.11 25.58 7.03
CA PHE A 181 -2.95 26.35 7.46
C PHE A 181 -1.72 26.06 6.59
N ILE A 182 -1.49 24.79 6.26
CA ILE A 182 -0.37 24.41 5.40
C ILE A 182 -0.53 25.02 4.02
N SER A 183 -1.73 25.00 3.44
CA SER A 183 -1.98 25.67 2.15
C SER A 183 -1.74 27.17 2.21
N GLN A 184 -2.13 27.84 3.30
CA GLN A 184 -1.83 29.26 3.47
C GLN A 184 -0.32 29.53 3.57
N PHE A 185 0.42 28.71 4.31
CA PHE A 185 1.88 28.84 4.37
C PHE A 185 2.54 28.59 3.00
N ILE A 186 1.98 27.72 2.17
CA ILE A 186 2.45 27.49 0.81
C ILE A 186 2.22 28.72 -0.07
N GLU A 187 0.99 29.26 -0.09
CA GLU A 187 0.66 30.47 -0.88
C GLU A 187 1.51 31.67 -0.50
N GLU A 188 1.71 31.86 0.81
CA GLU A 188 2.48 32.99 1.32
C GLU A 188 4.00 32.77 1.21
N GLY A 189 4.45 31.64 0.66
CA GLY A 189 5.85 31.37 0.31
C GLY A 189 6.73 30.90 1.46
N TYR A 190 6.14 30.45 2.58
CA TYR A 190 6.88 29.88 3.71
C TYR A 190 7.17 28.39 3.56
N ILE A 191 6.37 27.67 2.77
CA ILE A 191 6.53 26.23 2.56
C ILE A 191 6.57 25.94 1.06
N GLU A 192 7.57 25.19 0.62
CA GLU A 192 7.60 24.63 -0.73
C GLU A 192 6.81 23.33 -0.77
N ALA A 193 5.80 23.28 -1.65
CA ALA A 193 4.95 22.10 -1.83
C ALA A 193 5.49 21.18 -2.94
N PRO A 194 5.25 19.86 -2.84
CA PRO A 194 5.55 18.95 -3.93
C PRO A 194 4.74 19.33 -5.18
N LYS A 195 5.38 19.33 -6.34
CA LYS A 195 4.76 19.70 -7.62
C LYS A 195 4.56 18.49 -8.53
N LYS A 196 3.58 18.57 -9.42
CA LYS A 196 3.41 17.70 -10.57
C LYS A 196 4.26 18.20 -11.73
N ASP A 197 4.35 17.41 -12.80
CA ASP A 197 5.10 17.78 -14.02
C ASP A 197 4.60 19.07 -14.67
N ASN A 198 3.31 19.40 -14.49
CA ASN A 198 2.70 20.63 -15.00
C ASN A 198 2.92 21.85 -14.08
N GLY A 199 3.64 21.70 -12.96
CA GLY A 199 3.92 22.76 -12.00
C GLY A 199 2.89 22.93 -10.88
N ASP A 200 1.72 22.30 -10.99
CA ASP A 200 0.68 22.36 -9.96
C ASP A 200 1.08 21.60 -8.70
N ILE A 201 0.49 21.97 -7.56
CA ILE A 201 0.69 21.24 -6.30
C ILE A 201 0.18 19.80 -6.45
N ASN A 202 1.06 18.85 -6.11
CA ASN A 202 0.71 17.45 -5.95
C ASN A 202 0.08 17.23 -4.57
N LEU A 203 -1.24 17.47 -4.48
CA LEU A 203 -2.00 17.37 -3.24
C LEU A 203 -1.96 15.96 -2.60
N GLN A 204 -1.80 14.91 -3.41
CA GLN A 204 -1.67 13.55 -2.89
C GLN A 204 -0.33 13.40 -2.15
N SER A 205 0.77 13.81 -2.79
CA SER A 205 2.09 13.80 -2.15
C SER A 205 2.14 14.71 -0.93
N LEU A 206 1.54 15.91 -1.00
CA LEU A 206 1.44 16.81 0.14
C LEU A 206 0.67 16.18 1.31
N SER A 207 -0.44 15.49 1.02
CA SER A 207 -1.21 14.78 2.06
C SER A 207 -0.37 13.69 2.74
N ASN A 208 0.43 12.94 1.97
CA ASN A 208 1.35 11.94 2.51
C ASN A 208 2.43 12.58 3.40
N MET A 209 3.02 13.70 2.97
CA MET A 209 3.97 14.44 3.80
C MET A 209 3.36 14.89 5.13
N LEU A 210 2.10 15.36 5.13
CA LEU A 210 1.40 15.75 6.35
C LEU A 210 1.14 14.57 7.29
N PHE A 211 0.80 13.39 6.75
CA PHE A 211 0.68 12.18 7.55
C PHE A 211 1.99 11.77 8.20
N ASN A 212 3.10 12.00 7.52
CA ASN A 212 4.43 11.62 8.00
C ASN A 212 5.06 12.68 8.90
N SER A 213 4.49 13.89 8.95
CA SER A 213 5.02 15.02 9.74
C SER A 213 4.27 15.25 11.05
N PHE A 214 3.06 14.70 11.20
CA PHE A 214 2.21 14.95 12.36
C PHE A 214 1.57 13.69 12.94
N ASN A 215 1.49 13.64 14.26
CA ASN A 215 0.60 12.74 14.98
C ASN A 215 -0.81 13.32 15.04
N PHE A 216 -1.81 12.47 14.86
CA PHE A 216 -3.22 12.84 14.97
C PHE A 216 -3.91 11.98 16.03
N PRO A 217 -4.70 12.57 16.95
CA PRO A 217 -5.53 11.81 17.89
C PRO A 217 -6.49 10.84 17.16
N MET A 218 -6.97 11.25 15.99
CA MET A 218 -7.72 10.40 15.07
C MET A 218 -7.16 10.60 13.66
N ARG A 219 -6.64 9.53 13.04
CA ARG A 219 -5.97 9.62 11.74
C ARG A 219 -6.96 10.12 10.65
N PRO A 220 -6.66 11.24 9.98
CA PRO A 220 -7.51 11.74 8.89
C PRO A 220 -7.44 10.87 7.63
N SER A 221 -8.41 11.01 6.74
CA SER A 221 -8.30 10.50 5.37
C SER A 221 -7.48 11.45 4.49
N ALA A 222 -6.73 10.92 3.52
CA ALA A 222 -6.01 11.75 2.53
C ALA A 222 -6.97 12.70 1.81
N GLU A 223 -8.19 12.23 1.52
CA GLU A 223 -9.25 13.03 0.91
C GLU A 223 -9.61 14.28 1.74
N THR A 224 -9.48 14.23 3.06
CA THR A 224 -9.69 15.41 3.92
C THR A 224 -8.63 16.48 3.63
N PHE A 225 -7.35 16.11 3.57
CA PHE A 225 -6.29 17.06 3.23
C PHE A 225 -6.45 17.61 1.82
N ILE A 226 -6.80 16.77 0.85
CA ILE A 226 -7.02 17.22 -0.53
C ILE A 226 -8.19 18.22 -0.60
N LYS A 227 -9.32 17.93 0.07
CA LYS A 227 -10.52 18.80 0.04
C LYS A 227 -10.32 20.16 0.69
N TYR A 228 -9.55 20.21 1.79
CA TYR A 228 -9.35 21.43 2.59
C TYR A 228 -7.98 22.09 2.37
N GLY A 229 -7.07 21.44 1.64
CA GLY A 229 -5.79 21.99 1.25
C GLY A 229 -5.74 22.45 -0.21
N ASN A 230 -6.73 22.08 -1.03
CA ASN A 230 -6.87 22.62 -2.38
C ASN A 230 -7.57 23.98 -2.34
N ILE A 231 -6.84 25.02 -2.68
CA ILE A 231 -7.30 26.42 -2.67
C ILE A 231 -8.34 26.65 -3.77
N ASP A 232 -8.22 25.93 -4.88
CA ASP A 232 -9.16 25.97 -6.00
C ASP A 232 -10.49 25.25 -5.69
N ASN A 233 -10.58 24.54 -4.55
CA ASN A 233 -11.81 23.88 -4.14
C ASN A 233 -12.83 24.89 -3.60
N GLN A 234 -13.66 25.40 -4.52
CA GLN A 234 -14.64 26.46 -4.27
C GLN A 234 -15.62 26.21 -3.11
N ASN A 235 -15.85 24.96 -2.70
CA ASN A 235 -16.91 24.66 -1.72
C ASN A 235 -16.40 24.43 -0.29
N LYS A 236 -15.33 23.66 -0.11
CA LYS A 236 -14.87 23.26 1.23
C LYS A 236 -13.81 24.21 1.76
N TYR A 237 -12.80 24.51 0.93
CA TYR A 237 -11.75 25.45 1.27
C TYR A 237 -12.31 26.85 1.50
N TYR A 238 -13.09 27.38 0.56
CA TYR A 238 -13.62 28.75 0.64
C TYR A 238 -14.45 29.00 1.90
N LYS A 239 -15.31 28.05 2.30
CA LYS A 239 -16.11 28.16 3.53
C LYS A 239 -15.22 28.21 4.79
N LEU A 240 -14.11 27.48 4.78
CA LEU A 240 -13.18 27.45 5.90
C LEU A 240 -12.32 28.72 5.93
N ASN A 241 -11.81 29.15 4.76
CA ASN A 241 -11.11 30.41 4.55
C ASN A 241 -11.94 31.60 5.05
N LYS A 242 -13.20 31.70 4.61
CA LYS A 242 -14.11 32.75 5.08
C LYS A 242 -14.24 32.77 6.60
N ARG A 243 -14.43 31.62 7.24
CA ARG A 243 -14.52 31.54 8.71
C ARG A 243 -13.25 32.01 9.40
N PHE A 244 -12.07 31.61 8.91
CA PHE A 244 -10.81 32.05 9.49
C PHE A 244 -10.59 33.56 9.31
N ASN A 245 -10.86 34.09 8.12
CA ASN A 245 -10.77 35.52 7.82
C ASN A 245 -11.77 36.35 8.65
N ASP A 246 -13.01 35.87 8.80
CA ASP A 246 -14.04 36.51 9.65
C ASP A 246 -13.62 36.55 11.14
N ASN A 247 -12.67 35.70 11.53
CA ASN A 247 -12.06 35.67 12.88
C ASN A 247 -10.66 36.31 12.92
N GLY A 248 -10.27 37.06 11.87
CA GLY A 248 -9.04 37.84 11.83
C GLY A 248 -7.75 37.03 11.59
N PHE A 249 -7.85 35.79 11.11
CA PHE A 249 -6.66 34.99 10.80
C PHE A 249 -6.07 35.42 9.44
N HIS A 250 -4.84 35.93 9.44
CA HIS A 250 -4.09 36.27 8.25
C HIS A 250 -2.60 35.93 8.43
N ILE A 251 -1.98 35.41 7.37
CA ILE A 251 -0.52 35.16 7.33
C ILE A 251 0.08 36.20 6.37
N PRO A 252 1.10 36.98 6.78
CA PRO A 252 1.72 37.97 5.90
C PRO A 252 2.57 37.30 4.84
N ASN A 253 2.57 37.82 3.60
CA ASN A 253 3.40 37.27 2.54
C ASN A 253 4.88 37.35 2.88
N ARG A 254 5.62 36.25 2.71
CA ARG A 254 7.05 36.17 3.04
C ARG A 254 7.86 37.26 2.35
N LYS A 255 7.56 37.59 1.09
CA LYS A 255 8.30 38.59 0.30
C LYS A 255 8.14 40.02 0.82
N ILE A 256 7.12 40.29 1.64
CA ILE A 256 6.88 41.61 2.25
C ILE A 256 7.67 41.74 3.57
N MET A 257 8.08 40.61 4.15
CA MET A 257 8.76 40.54 5.44
C MET A 257 10.30 40.47 5.31
N GLU A 258 10.82 40.31 4.08
CA GLU A 258 12.25 40.32 3.73
C GLU A 258 12.69 41.71 3.24
#